data_AF-A0A8C0ZPI5-F1
#
_entry.id   AF-A0A8C0ZPI5-F1
#
_cell.length_a   1.000
_cell.length_b   1.000
_cell.length_c   1.000
_cell.angle_alpha   90.00
_cell.angle_beta   90.00
_cell.angle_gamma   90.00
#
_symmetry.space_group_name_H-M   'P 1'
#
loop_
_entity.id
_entity.type
_entity.pdbx_description
1 polymer ?
#
loop_
_entity_poly.entity_id
_entity_poly.type
_entity_poly.pdbx_seq_one_letter_code
_entity_poly.pdbx_strand_id
1 'polypeptide(L)'
;MRGGSLGSRLLRGVGGSRGQLGARGVREGGAAMAAGESMAQRMVWVDLEMTGLDIEKDQIIEMACLITDSDLNILAEGPNLIIKQPDELLDSMSDWCKEHHGKSGLTKAVKESTITLQQAE
;
A
#
# COMPACT_ATOMS: atom_id res chain seq x y z
N MET A 1 43.20 64.09 -25.25
CA MET A 1 44.36 64.54 -24.46
C MET A 1 45.14 63.31 -24.01
N ARG A 2 46.48 63.41 -24.09
CA ARG A 2 47.56 62.45 -23.73
C ARG A 2 47.23 61.66 -22.43
N GLY A 3 47.41 60.33 -22.35
CA GLY A 3 48.69 59.61 -22.15
C GLY A 3 49.14 59.73 -20.68
N GLY A 4 49.56 58.74 -19.89
CA GLY A 4 49.79 57.29 -19.91
C GLY A 4 50.28 56.90 -18.49
N SER A 5 50.46 55.61 -18.16
CA SER A 5 51.57 55.08 -17.32
C SER A 5 51.30 53.64 -16.88
N LEU A 6 52.29 52.79 -17.11
CA LEU A 6 52.44 51.44 -16.58
C LEU A 6 52.71 51.45 -15.06
N GLY A 7 52.28 50.39 -14.37
CA GLY A 7 52.63 50.09 -12.98
C GLY A 7 52.38 48.61 -12.69
N SER A 8 53.45 47.88 -12.40
CA SER A 8 53.54 46.43 -12.32
C SER A 8 53.22 45.83 -10.95
N ARG A 9 52.91 44.51 -10.97
CA ARG A 9 53.11 43.44 -9.95
C ARG A 9 52.01 43.13 -8.92
N LEU A 10 51.59 41.86 -9.02
CA LEU A 10 51.30 40.84 -8.00
C LEU A 10 50.44 41.22 -6.78
N LEU A 11 49.33 40.49 -6.61
CA LEU A 11 49.16 39.53 -5.53
C LEU A 11 48.01 38.55 -5.86
N ARG A 12 48.26 37.26 -5.65
CA ARG A 12 47.28 36.18 -5.78
C ARG A 12 46.14 36.39 -4.79
N GLY A 13 44.90 36.21 -5.25
CA GLY A 13 43.72 36.08 -4.40
C GLY A 13 42.85 34.94 -4.92
N VAL A 14 43.10 33.74 -4.42
CA VAL A 14 42.19 32.59 -4.57
C VAL A 14 41.00 32.84 -3.65
N GLY A 15 39.83 33.07 -4.22
CA GLY A 15 38.53 32.95 -3.55
C GLY A 15 37.59 32.33 -4.59
N GLY A 16 37.42 31.01 -4.62
CA GLY A 16 36.85 30.25 -3.51
C GLY A 16 35.34 30.33 -3.63
N SER A 17 34.79 29.69 -4.68
CA SER A 17 33.36 29.48 -4.85
C SER A 17 32.87 28.65 -3.66
N ARG A 18 32.40 29.33 -2.61
CA ARG A 18 31.88 28.70 -1.39
C ARG A 18 30.36 28.63 -1.48
N GLY A 19 29.90 27.42 -1.75
CA GLY A 19 28.81 26.81 -0.98
C GLY A 19 27.39 27.23 -1.35
N GLN A 20 26.87 26.67 -2.44
CA GLN A 20 25.42 26.52 -2.61
C GLN A 20 25.07 25.09 -3.05
N LEU A 21 25.71 24.09 -2.46
CA LEU A 21 25.44 22.67 -2.74
C LEU A 21 25.01 21.85 -1.51
N GLY A 22 24.92 22.44 -0.31
CA GLY A 22 24.63 21.70 0.94
C GLY A 22 23.19 21.74 1.46
N ALA A 23 22.37 22.73 1.06
CA ALA A 23 21.07 22.97 1.72
C ALA A 23 19.87 22.26 1.09
N ARG A 24 19.98 21.77 -0.16
CA ARG A 24 18.88 21.05 -0.84
C ARG A 24 18.77 19.59 -0.38
N GLY A 25 19.90 18.87 -0.25
CA GLY A 25 19.90 17.45 0.11
C GLY A 25 19.39 17.15 1.53
N VAL A 26 19.60 18.04 2.49
CA VAL A 26 19.10 17.85 3.88
C VAL A 26 17.58 18.04 3.97
N ARG A 27 17.02 18.97 3.18
CA ARG A 27 15.58 19.26 3.18
C ARG A 27 14.75 18.17 2.52
N GLU A 28 15.27 17.57 1.45
CA GLU A 28 14.63 16.44 0.76
C GLU A 28 14.59 15.18 1.64
N GLY A 29 15.67 14.90 2.39
CA GLY A 29 15.71 13.79 3.35
C GLY A 29 14.69 13.92 4.49
N GLY A 30 14.52 15.13 5.04
CA GLY A 30 13.54 15.37 6.10
C GLY A 30 12.08 15.19 5.66
N ALA A 31 11.73 15.64 4.45
CA ALA A 31 10.39 15.45 3.90
C ALA A 31 10.08 13.97 3.60
N ALA A 32 11.05 13.24 3.04
CA ALA A 32 10.91 11.81 2.78
C ALA A 32 10.75 11.00 4.08
N MET A 33 11.51 11.34 5.13
CA MET A 33 11.39 10.71 6.44
C MET A 33 10.02 10.94 7.07
N ALA A 34 9.52 12.18 7.08
CA ALA A 34 8.20 12.50 7.63
C ALA A 34 7.07 11.80 6.86
N ALA A 35 7.16 11.76 5.52
CA ALA A 35 6.22 11.00 4.72
C ALA A 35 6.30 9.50 5.04
N GLY A 36 7.51 8.93 5.12
CA GLY A 36 7.72 7.52 5.46
C GLY A 36 7.16 7.13 6.82
N GLU A 37 7.38 7.94 7.85
CA GLU A 37 6.82 7.71 9.19
C GLU A 37 5.29 7.72 9.18
N SER A 38 4.67 8.67 8.47
CA SER A 38 3.20 8.73 8.34
C SER A 38 2.63 7.52 7.59
N MET A 39 3.33 7.03 6.56
CA MET A 39 2.92 5.85 5.79
C MET A 39 3.02 4.57 6.63
N ALA A 40 4.06 4.44 7.45
CA ALA A 40 4.29 3.27 8.29
C ALA A 40 3.27 3.10 9.43
N GLN A 41 2.55 4.17 9.78
CA GLN A 41 1.47 4.14 10.78
C GLN A 41 0.09 3.80 10.18
N ARG A 42 0.00 3.65 8.85
CA ARG A 42 -1.24 3.23 8.20
C ARG A 42 -1.61 1.81 8.59
N MET A 43 -2.91 1.54 8.60
CA MET A 43 -3.44 0.21 8.87
C MET A 43 -4.01 -0.40 7.59
N VAL A 44 -3.77 -1.69 7.42
CA VAL A 44 -4.41 -2.52 6.40
C VAL A 44 -5.49 -3.34 7.10
N TRP A 45 -6.74 -3.04 6.81
CA TRP A 45 -7.88 -3.79 7.34
C TRP A 45 -8.26 -4.86 6.33
N VAL A 46 -8.48 -6.07 6.83
CA VAL A 46 -8.91 -7.22 6.03
C VAL A 46 -10.04 -7.91 6.76
N ASP A 47 -11.06 -8.31 6.00
CA ASP A 47 -12.14 -9.18 6.46
C ASP A 47 -12.28 -10.34 5.49
N LEU A 48 -12.49 -11.55 6.03
CA LEU A 48 -12.53 -12.80 5.27
C LEU A 48 -13.75 -13.61 5.65
N GLU A 49 -14.43 -14.14 4.64
CA GLU A 49 -15.41 -15.21 4.82
C GLU A 49 -14.80 -16.52 4.35
N MET A 50 -14.97 -17.58 5.14
CA MET A 50 -14.44 -18.91 4.87
C MET A 50 -15.54 -19.97 4.89
N THR A 51 -15.25 -21.13 4.31
CA THR A 51 -16.16 -22.29 4.35
C THR A 51 -16.30 -22.93 5.74
N GLY A 52 -15.40 -22.58 6.66
CA GLY A 52 -15.36 -23.09 8.03
C GLY A 52 -14.09 -22.64 8.78
N LEU A 53 -13.69 -23.41 9.81
CA LEU A 53 -12.60 -23.07 10.73
C LEU A 53 -11.47 -24.11 10.76
N ASP A 54 -11.52 -25.14 9.90
CA ASP A 54 -10.47 -26.15 9.77
C ASP A 54 -9.46 -25.72 8.70
N ILE A 55 -8.28 -25.25 9.11
CA ILE A 55 -7.25 -24.72 8.22
C ILE A 55 -6.75 -25.72 7.16
N GLU A 56 -6.89 -27.02 7.41
CA GLU A 56 -6.42 -28.07 6.49
C GLU A 56 -7.47 -28.39 5.40
N LYS A 57 -8.71 -27.90 5.55
CA LYS A 57 -9.83 -28.22 4.64
C LYS A 57 -10.51 -26.97 4.09
N ASP A 58 -10.83 -26.04 4.98
CA ASP A 58 -11.64 -24.87 4.67
C ASP A 58 -10.86 -23.83 3.87
N GLN A 59 -11.58 -23.11 3.01
CA GLN A 59 -11.01 -22.18 2.06
C GLN A 59 -11.70 -20.81 2.17
N ILE A 60 -10.99 -19.77 1.72
CA ILE A 60 -11.51 -18.41 1.61
C ILE A 60 -12.53 -18.36 0.45
N ILE A 61 -13.65 -17.68 0.69
CA ILE A 61 -14.73 -17.49 -0.28
C ILE A 61 -15.10 -16.02 -0.50
N GLU A 62 -14.78 -15.11 0.43
CA GLU A 62 -14.85 -13.66 0.23
C GLU A 62 -13.66 -12.98 0.92
N MET A 63 -13.16 -11.90 0.32
CA MET A 63 -12.11 -11.07 0.90
C MET A 63 -12.33 -9.60 0.56
N ALA A 64 -12.33 -8.76 1.60
CA ALA A 64 -12.34 -7.32 1.47
C ALA A 64 -11.08 -6.71 2.12
N CYS A 65 -10.61 -5.60 1.55
CA CYS A 65 -9.47 -4.87 2.08
C CYS A 65 -9.74 -3.35 2.06
N LEU A 66 -9.27 -2.62 3.08
CA LEU A 66 -9.20 -1.16 3.04
C LEU A 66 -7.98 -0.63 3.79
N ILE A 67 -7.58 0.60 3.47
CA ILE A 67 -6.44 1.27 4.09
C ILE A 67 -6.93 2.48 4.88
N THR A 68 -6.49 2.60 6.13
CA THR A 68 -6.72 3.80 6.95
C THR A 68 -5.42 4.46 7.36
N ASP A 69 -5.48 5.74 7.74
CA ASP A 69 -4.42 6.36 8.54
C ASP A 69 -4.48 5.91 10.01
N SER A 70 -3.59 6.47 10.83
CA SER A 70 -3.50 6.20 12.27
C SER A 70 -4.74 6.64 13.07
N ASP A 71 -5.50 7.58 12.54
CA ASP A 71 -6.72 8.13 13.15
C ASP A 71 -7.99 7.45 12.60
N LEU A 72 -7.82 6.35 11.87
CA LEU A 72 -8.89 5.53 11.27
C LEU A 72 -9.66 6.22 10.14
N ASN A 73 -9.13 7.29 9.55
CA ASN A 73 -9.72 7.85 8.33
C ASN A 73 -9.42 6.94 7.14
N ILE A 74 -10.44 6.61 6.35
CA ILE A 74 -10.29 5.79 5.14
C ILE A 74 -9.46 6.55 4.11
N LEU A 75 -8.36 5.95 3.67
CA LEU A 75 -7.46 6.46 2.64
C LEU A 75 -7.72 5.81 1.28
N ALA A 76 -8.10 4.53 1.28
CA ALA A 76 -8.43 3.79 0.08
C ALA A 76 -9.33 2.59 0.42
N GLU A 77 -10.30 2.32 -0.44
CA GLU A 77 -11.02 1.05 -0.45
C GLU A 77 -10.32 0.12 -1.44
N GLY A 78 -9.92 -1.05 -0.95
CA GLY A 78 -9.39 -2.13 -1.77
C GLY A 78 -10.50 -2.93 -2.45
N PRO A 79 -10.15 -4.01 -3.16
CA PRO A 79 -11.16 -4.84 -3.79
C PRO A 79 -12.00 -5.59 -2.73
N ASN A 80 -13.26 -5.84 -3.08
CA ASN A 80 -14.10 -6.85 -2.41
C ASN A 80 -14.35 -7.98 -3.41
N LEU A 81 -13.76 -9.15 -3.15
CA LEU A 81 -13.69 -10.26 -4.10
C LEU A 81 -14.39 -11.50 -3.54
N ILE A 82 -15.20 -12.15 -4.38
CA ILE A 82 -15.78 -13.45 -4.10
C ILE A 82 -14.98 -14.50 -4.89
N ILE A 83 -14.44 -15.48 -4.20
CA ILE A 83 -13.49 -16.45 -4.77
C ILE A 83 -14.22 -17.75 -5.10
N LYS A 84 -14.05 -18.24 -6.33
CA LYS A 84 -14.66 -19.50 -6.77
C LYS A 84 -14.08 -20.67 -5.99
N GLN A 85 -14.97 -21.51 -5.45
CA GLN A 85 -14.63 -22.79 -4.85
C GLN A 85 -15.42 -23.95 -5.51
N PRO A 86 -14.93 -25.20 -5.41
CA PRO A 86 -15.67 -26.38 -5.87
C PRO A 86 -17.00 -26.56 -5.13
N ASP A 87 -18.02 -27.03 -5.84
CA ASP A 87 -19.35 -27.25 -5.27
C ASP A 87 -19.30 -28.31 -4.16
N GLU A 88 -18.44 -29.32 -4.27
CA GLU A 88 -18.26 -30.36 -3.26
C GLU A 88 -17.77 -29.78 -1.92
N LEU A 89 -16.91 -28.76 -1.96
CA LEU A 89 -16.45 -28.08 -0.74
C LEU A 89 -17.61 -27.31 -0.09
N LEU A 90 -18.37 -26.56 -0.88
CA LEU A 90 -19.52 -25.78 -0.40
C LEU A 90 -20.60 -26.70 0.20
N ASP A 91 -20.85 -27.84 -0.45
CA ASP A 91 -21.82 -28.82 0.01
C ASP A 91 -21.32 -29.60 1.24
N SER A 92 -20.01 -29.58 1.52
CA SER A 92 -19.40 -30.18 2.71
C SER A 92 -19.32 -29.24 3.93
N MET A 93 -19.66 -27.95 3.76
CA MET A 93 -19.70 -26.99 4.86
C MET A 93 -20.60 -27.44 6.02
N SER A 94 -20.29 -26.95 7.23
CA SER A 94 -21.16 -27.12 8.40
C SER A 94 -22.55 -26.53 8.16
N ASP A 95 -23.56 -27.02 8.90
CA ASP A 95 -24.94 -26.51 8.78
C ASP A 95 -25.03 -25.01 9.04
N TRP A 96 -24.25 -24.50 10.00
CA TRP A 96 -24.20 -23.07 10.29
C TRP A 96 -23.67 -22.26 9.11
N CYS A 97 -22.58 -22.72 8.48
CA CYS A 97 -21.98 -22.04 7.32
C CYS A 97 -22.92 -22.09 6.12
N LYS A 98 -23.56 -23.25 5.86
CA LYS A 98 -24.57 -23.39 4.80
C LYS A 98 -25.75 -22.45 4.98
N GLU A 99 -26.24 -22.34 6.22
CA GLU A 99 -27.35 -21.44 6.53
C GLU A 99 -26.95 -19.97 6.40
N HIS A 100 -25.80 -19.58 6.97
CA HIS A 100 -25.36 -18.19 6.99
C HIS A 100 -25.00 -17.68 5.59
N HIS A 101 -24.11 -18.41 4.89
CA HIS A 101 -23.66 -18.06 3.54
C HIS A 101 -24.76 -18.25 2.49
N GLY A 102 -25.69 -19.18 2.74
CA GLY A 102 -26.89 -19.33 1.92
C GLY A 102 -27.84 -18.14 2.05
N LYS A 103 -28.10 -17.67 3.28
CA LYS A 103 -28.98 -16.52 3.55
C LYS A 103 -28.40 -15.19 3.07
N SER A 104 -27.08 -14.99 3.19
CA SER A 104 -26.41 -13.79 2.66
C SER A 104 -26.36 -13.78 1.12
N GLY A 105 -26.52 -14.94 0.49
CA GLY A 105 -26.35 -15.12 -0.96
C GLY A 105 -24.91 -15.39 -1.38
N LEU A 106 -23.96 -15.41 -0.43
CA LEU A 106 -22.55 -15.64 -0.71
C LEU A 106 -22.30 -16.99 -1.37
N THR A 107 -22.96 -18.08 -0.93
CA THR A 107 -22.79 -19.39 -1.57
C THR A 107 -23.16 -19.37 -3.05
N LYS A 108 -24.23 -18.67 -3.43
CA LYS A 108 -24.63 -18.52 -4.84
C LYS A 108 -23.59 -17.70 -5.61
N ALA A 109 -23.12 -16.60 -5.03
CA ALA A 109 -22.12 -15.74 -5.65
C ALA A 109 -20.78 -16.47 -5.84
N VAL A 110 -20.36 -17.32 -4.89
CA VAL A 110 -19.18 -18.20 -5.04
C VAL A 110 -19.35 -19.15 -6.21
N LYS A 111 -20.54 -19.75 -6.38
CA LYS A 111 -20.80 -20.65 -7.51
C LYS A 111 -20.72 -19.94 -8.86
N GLU A 112 -21.12 -18.67 -8.90
CA GLU A 112 -21.12 -17.82 -10.10
C GLU A 112 -19.78 -17.10 -10.35
N SER A 113 -18.89 -17.04 -9.35
CA SER A 113 -17.61 -16.36 -9.46
C SER A 113 -16.69 -17.01 -10.50
N THR A 114 -15.92 -16.17 -11.18
CA THR A 114 -14.85 -16.56 -12.12
C THR A 114 -13.46 -16.25 -11.59
N ILE A 115 -13.34 -15.75 -10.35
CA ILE A 115 -12.07 -15.35 -9.75
C ILE A 115 -11.45 -16.55 -9.04
N THR A 116 -10.25 -16.95 -9.44
CA THR A 116 -9.47 -17.97 -8.74
C THR A 116 -8.75 -17.37 -7.54
N LEU A 117 -8.33 -18.21 -6.58
CA LEU A 117 -7.54 -17.76 -5.44
C LEU A 117 -6.27 -17.00 -5.88
N GLN A 118 -5.57 -17.49 -6.91
CA GLN A 118 -4.35 -16.86 -7.45
C GLN A 118 -4.60 -15.49 -8.10
N GLN A 119 -5.83 -15.19 -8.50
CA GLN A 119 -6.19 -13.87 -9.02
C GLN A 119 -6.57 -12.89 -7.90
N ALA A 120 -6.89 -13.41 -6.72
CA ALA A 120 -7.28 -12.64 -5.54
C ALA A 120 -6.10 -12.31 -4.62
N GLU A 121 -5.04 -13.14 -4.61
CA GLU A 121 -3.76 -12.91 -3.89
C GLU A 121 -2.78 -12.01 -4.66
#